data_AF-A0A397Q3U8-F1
#
_entry.id   AF-A0A397Q3U8-F1
#
_cell.length_a   1.000
_cell.length_b   1.000
_cell.length_c   1.000
_cell.angle_alpha   90.00
_cell.angle_beta   90.00
_cell.angle_gamma   90.00
#
_symmetry.space_group_name_H-M   'P 1'
#
loop_
_entity.id
_entity.type
_entity.pdbx_description
1 polymer ?
#
loop_
_entity_poly.entity_id
_entity_poly.type
_entity_poly.pdbx_seq_one_letter_code
_entity_poly.pdbx_strand_id
1 'polypeptide(L)'
;MTAECLSGGGTLTTLQDHVSCAFRGGAGSYQLRLRLPRAQVASGVGARIRLRGWEYINYICIGYSWKEAFAHVKAAQPAIDRWFDFLVGHDDLAWGWHHDWAHPEDREIADIRLYIKGAPGARAYLDVGEMLLWQEDRAALPDWLDRDQPVPEKVVHAIEAYERKCFRSYTAQAQEFLETGKCPLYGETMLDWPATATLPPGLTDTGTYQYSWHALHAATMLMLRAHDSGETGPLFAAREFVAGWIERSYFRPDPNLKYAWYDHGTAERCLAMVQLYAVGQQHGFDQRFMARLRRIIFRHAQLLASEVFYAGHQPTRYHNHAWFQDLALLAVTLAFPSWPCSQGWGDTALSRLEDQFAKLIQRDNGYAVFVENSIGYHHGVQRILEFAGNLAMLSGRDTPIPAIAEELRTFSEFFRYPDPRHALSQGDTFRLPNQNTANPRGQIPYGRREVTVLPEAGYAIVKADHENRPFMLTMLATSLSKTHKHEDNLALTLYFDGVEWLIDPSFHSHEYTAPIPAYLRSAAAHNCVFVPDLPYALEPGLAWLEGG
;
A
#
# COMPACT_ATOMS: atom_id res chain seq x y z
N MET A 1 7.53 32.79 21.04
CA MET A 1 8.28 31.81 20.24
C MET A 1 9.03 32.58 19.17
N THR A 2 10.26 32.20 18.83
CA THR A 2 11.01 32.83 17.74
C THR A 2 11.33 31.79 16.67
N ALA A 3 11.11 32.15 15.40
CA ALA A 3 11.44 31.32 14.25
C ALA A 3 12.77 31.80 13.66
N GLU A 4 13.66 30.88 13.32
CA GLU A 4 14.93 31.19 12.65
C GLU A 4 15.28 30.13 11.61
N CYS A 5 15.82 30.58 10.47
CA CYS A 5 16.36 29.71 9.44
C CYS A 5 17.82 29.38 9.75
N LEU A 6 18.14 28.12 9.99
CA LEU A 6 19.51 27.71 10.34
C LEU A 6 20.39 27.45 9.13
N SER A 7 19.79 27.06 8.01
CA SER A 7 20.51 26.82 6.75
C SER A 7 19.58 26.97 5.55
N GLY A 8 20.17 27.19 4.37
CA GLY A 8 19.44 27.28 3.12
C GLY A 8 18.83 28.66 2.80
N GLY A 9 19.32 29.72 3.44
CA GLY A 9 18.98 31.12 3.10
C GLY A 9 17.49 31.46 3.20
N GLY A 10 16.75 30.77 4.09
CA GLY A 10 15.31 30.91 4.20
C GLY A 10 14.86 32.31 4.58
N THR A 11 13.78 32.80 3.96
CA THR A 11 13.12 34.05 4.35
C THR A 11 11.80 33.75 5.03
N LEU A 12 11.65 34.18 6.28
CA LEU A 12 10.47 33.96 7.10
C LEU A 12 9.42 35.04 6.89
N THR A 13 8.18 34.63 6.70
CA THR A 13 7.01 35.50 6.68
C THR A 13 5.98 34.96 7.67
N THR A 14 5.49 35.82 8.56
CA THR A 14 4.36 35.47 9.43
C THR A 14 3.09 35.89 8.72
N LEU A 15 2.21 34.93 8.44
CA LEU A 15 0.90 35.14 7.87
C LEU A 15 -0.16 35.02 8.99
N GLN A 16 -1.41 35.33 8.68
CA GLN A 16 -2.48 35.39 9.68
C GLN A 16 -2.71 34.05 10.40
N ASP A 17 -2.51 32.94 9.69
CA ASP A 17 -2.86 31.58 10.08
C ASP A 17 -1.66 30.62 10.14
N HIS A 18 -0.48 31.01 9.64
CA HIS A 18 0.72 30.17 9.65
C HIS A 18 2.01 30.97 9.50
N VAL A 19 3.14 30.32 9.81
CA VAL A 19 4.48 30.81 9.44
C VAL A 19 4.90 30.16 8.14
N SER A 20 5.36 30.95 7.18
CA SER A 20 5.89 30.46 5.90
C SER A 20 7.37 30.77 5.78
N CYS A 21 8.17 29.77 5.47
CA CYS A 21 9.60 29.89 5.21
C CYS A 21 9.87 29.62 3.72
N ALA A 22 10.28 30.65 2.99
CA ALA A 22 10.65 30.54 1.59
C ALA A 22 12.12 30.15 1.44
N PHE A 23 12.40 29.07 0.71
CA PHE A 23 13.76 28.59 0.43
C PHE A 23 14.12 28.80 -1.04
N ARG A 24 15.41 29.06 -1.30
CA ARG A 24 16.01 29.24 -2.63
C ARG A 24 17.39 28.60 -2.65
N GLY A 25 17.87 28.20 -3.83
CA GLY A 25 19.19 27.58 -4.00
C GLY A 25 19.10 26.32 -4.85
N GLY A 26 20.08 25.43 -4.71
CA GLY A 26 20.11 24.13 -5.40
C GLY A 26 19.90 22.95 -4.44
N ALA A 27 20.28 21.76 -4.87
CA ALA A 27 20.26 20.57 -4.02
C ALA A 27 21.04 20.80 -2.70
N GLY A 28 20.40 20.61 -1.55
CA GLY A 28 20.99 21.04 -0.29
C GLY A 28 20.21 20.61 0.96
N SER A 29 20.46 21.34 2.04
CA SER A 29 19.86 21.10 3.36
C SER A 29 19.26 22.39 3.90
N TYR A 30 17.97 22.35 4.19
CA TYR A 30 17.14 23.51 4.51
C TYR A 30 16.49 23.32 5.87
N GLN A 31 16.53 24.34 6.72
CA GLN A 31 16.22 24.15 8.13
C GLN A 31 15.47 25.32 8.73
N LEU A 32 14.39 24.98 9.43
CA LEU A 32 13.60 25.89 10.24
C LEU A 32 13.68 25.43 11.70
N ARG A 33 14.15 26.29 12.59
CA ARG A 33 14.12 26.07 14.04
C ARG A 33 13.14 27.06 14.67
N LEU A 34 12.29 26.53 15.53
CA LEU A 34 11.28 27.27 16.26
C LEU A 34 11.60 27.14 17.75
N ARG A 35 12.14 28.22 18.34
CA ARG A 35 12.56 28.25 19.74
C ARG A 35 11.41 28.60 20.66
N LEU A 36 11.25 27.79 21.70
CA LEU A 36 10.33 28.05 22.79
C LEU A 36 10.85 29.18 23.68
N PRO A 37 9.98 30.03 24.26
CA PRO A 37 10.40 31.04 25.22
C PRO A 37 11.11 30.47 26.45
N ARG A 38 10.73 29.25 26.84
CA ARG A 38 11.33 28.47 27.92
C ARG A 38 11.25 26.99 27.55
N ALA A 39 12.28 26.23 27.89
CA ALA A 39 12.25 24.78 27.74
C ALA A 39 11.11 24.16 28.57
N GLN A 40 10.49 23.11 28.04
CA GLN A 40 9.40 22.39 28.68
C GLN A 40 9.75 20.90 28.75
N VAL A 41 9.38 20.25 29.84
CA VAL A 41 9.51 18.79 29.95
C VAL A 41 8.48 18.14 29.02
N ALA A 42 8.96 17.31 28.10
CA ALA A 42 8.13 16.69 27.09
C ALA A 42 8.71 15.36 26.62
N SER A 43 7.82 14.54 26.07
CA SER A 43 8.11 13.24 25.50
C SER A 43 7.69 13.12 24.04
N GLY A 44 7.21 14.21 23.42
CA GLY A 44 6.85 14.21 22.01
C GLY A 44 6.79 15.61 21.39
N VAL A 45 7.02 15.65 20.09
CA VAL A 45 7.04 16.87 19.27
C VAL A 45 6.17 16.69 18.04
N GLY A 46 5.56 17.78 17.58
CA GLY A 46 4.68 17.75 16.44
C GLY A 46 4.59 19.08 15.71
N ALA A 47 4.26 19.02 14.43
CA ALA A 47 3.89 20.20 13.66
C ALA A 47 2.90 19.84 12.55
N ARG A 48 1.92 20.72 12.32
CA ARG A 48 1.09 20.68 11.12
C ARG A 48 1.77 21.50 10.04
N ILE A 49 2.21 20.85 8.96
CA ILE A 49 3.08 21.47 7.95
C ILE A 49 2.56 21.25 6.53
N ARG A 50 3.01 22.11 5.61
CA ARG A 50 2.80 21.97 4.16
C ARG A 50 4.05 22.35 3.40
N LEU A 51 4.44 21.51 2.44
CA LEU A 51 5.57 21.71 1.54
C LEU A 51 5.05 22.14 0.18
N ARG A 52 5.64 23.17 -0.44
CA ARG A 52 5.21 23.66 -1.77
C ARG A 52 6.38 24.02 -2.66
N GLY A 53 6.26 23.79 -3.97
CA GLY A 53 7.21 24.28 -4.97
C GLY A 53 8.63 23.71 -4.87
N TRP A 54 8.78 22.52 -4.30
CA TRP A 54 10.03 21.77 -4.29
C TRP A 54 10.17 20.98 -5.59
N GLU A 55 11.37 20.93 -6.17
CA GLU A 55 11.64 20.06 -7.33
C GLU A 55 11.65 18.60 -6.93
N TYR A 56 12.34 18.32 -5.82
CA TYR A 56 12.30 17.02 -5.14
C TYR A 56 12.68 17.17 -3.67
N ILE A 57 12.21 16.22 -2.86
CA ILE A 57 12.59 16.06 -1.46
C ILE A 57 13.05 14.62 -1.29
N ASN A 58 14.31 14.45 -0.87
CA ASN A 58 14.83 13.13 -0.50
C ASN A 58 14.25 12.67 0.84
N TYR A 59 14.06 13.62 1.76
CA TYR A 59 13.36 13.43 3.02
C TYR A 59 13.17 14.73 3.80
N ILE A 60 12.24 14.70 4.75
CA ILE A 60 12.05 15.72 5.80
C ILE A 60 12.16 15.08 7.18
N CYS A 61 12.69 15.81 8.15
CA CYS A 61 12.77 15.40 9.55
C CYS A 61 12.05 16.40 10.46
N ILE A 62 11.43 15.88 11.53
CA ILE A 62 10.99 16.65 12.68
C ILE A 62 11.70 16.12 13.93
N GLY A 63 12.05 17.04 14.83
CA GLY A 63 12.69 16.69 16.08
C GLY A 63 12.98 17.90 16.94
N TYR A 64 13.93 17.74 17.85
CA TYR A 64 14.37 18.78 18.77
C TYR A 64 15.88 18.72 19.00
N SER A 65 16.46 19.84 19.44
CA SER A 65 17.87 19.87 19.83
C SER A 65 18.01 19.27 21.23
N TRP A 66 18.92 18.31 21.39
CA TRP A 66 19.24 17.72 22.69
C TRP A 66 20.74 17.51 22.82
N LYS A 67 21.33 18.15 23.83
CA LYS A 67 22.79 18.28 23.94
C LYS A 67 23.34 18.85 22.63
N GLU A 68 24.36 18.23 22.04
CA GLU A 68 24.97 18.63 20.78
C GLU A 68 24.38 17.90 19.56
N ALA A 69 23.22 17.24 19.71
CA ALA A 69 22.60 16.42 18.67
C ALA A 69 21.18 16.89 18.29
N PHE A 70 20.73 16.45 17.11
CA PHE A 70 19.36 16.62 16.64
C PHE A 70 18.64 15.27 16.73
N ALA A 71 17.82 15.08 17.77
CA ALA A 71 17.02 13.87 17.95
C ALA A 71 15.75 14.01 17.11
N HIS A 72 15.54 13.11 16.14
CA HIS A 72 14.56 13.32 15.08
C HIS A 72 14.09 12.01 14.43
N VAL A 73 12.92 12.06 13.81
CA VAL A 73 12.45 11.04 12.88
C VAL A 73 12.38 11.61 11.46
N LYS A 74 12.33 10.72 10.47
CA LYS A 74 12.43 11.08 9.06
C LYS A 74 11.25 10.53 8.26
N ALA A 75 10.56 11.40 7.53
CA ALA A 75 9.63 11.00 6.48
C ALA A 75 10.36 11.04 5.13
N ALA A 76 10.46 9.89 4.46
CA ALA A 76 11.13 9.78 3.15
C ALA A 76 10.24 10.24 1.99
N GLN A 77 8.93 10.02 2.09
CA GLN A 77 7.96 10.28 1.03
C GLN A 77 6.88 11.27 1.48
N PRO A 78 7.24 12.48 1.97
CA PRO A 78 6.25 13.40 2.56
C PRO A 78 5.24 13.90 1.53
N ALA A 79 4.04 14.22 2.00
CA ALA A 79 3.03 14.90 1.18
C ALA A 79 3.52 16.28 0.70
N ILE A 80 3.22 16.59 -0.56
CA ILE A 80 3.53 17.86 -1.21
C ILE A 80 2.22 18.56 -1.58
N ASP A 81 2.21 19.89 -1.46
CA ASP A 81 1.08 20.79 -1.73
C ASP A 81 -0.17 20.52 -0.87
N ARG A 82 -0.03 19.73 0.20
CA ARG A 82 -1.08 19.41 1.17
C ARG A 82 -0.58 19.59 2.61
N TRP A 83 -1.49 19.94 3.50
CA TRP A 83 -1.22 19.96 4.93
C TRP A 83 -1.20 18.54 5.48
N PHE A 84 -0.25 18.23 6.34
CA PHE A 84 -0.20 16.98 7.09
C PHE A 84 0.36 17.21 8.49
N ASP A 85 -0.01 16.33 9.42
CA ASP A 85 0.50 16.35 10.78
C ASP A 85 1.77 15.49 10.86
N PHE A 86 2.89 16.12 11.21
CA PHE A 86 4.18 15.46 11.39
C PHE A 86 4.44 15.35 12.89
N LEU A 87 4.05 14.21 13.48
CA LEU A 87 4.05 13.99 14.92
C LEU A 87 4.92 12.80 15.29
N VAL A 88 5.63 12.89 16.43
CA VAL A 88 6.29 11.74 17.05
C VAL A 88 6.44 11.89 18.57
N GLY A 89 6.06 10.85 19.30
CA GLY A 89 6.35 10.64 20.72
C GLY A 89 7.49 9.65 20.93
N HIS A 90 8.19 9.74 22.06
CA HIS A 90 9.30 8.85 22.44
C HIS A 90 8.87 7.38 22.50
N ASP A 91 7.61 7.10 22.84
CA ASP A 91 7.05 5.76 22.97
C ASP A 91 6.34 5.28 21.69
N ASP A 92 6.37 6.08 20.62
CA ASP A 92 5.82 5.68 19.32
C ASP A 92 6.73 4.67 18.62
N LEU A 93 6.13 3.74 17.86
CA LEU A 93 6.87 2.80 17.03
C LEU A 93 7.75 3.51 15.99
N ALA A 94 7.29 4.65 15.46
CA ALA A 94 8.04 5.47 14.53
C ALA A 94 9.35 6.01 15.16
N TRP A 95 9.32 6.36 16.45
CA TRP A 95 10.51 6.77 17.17
C TRP A 95 11.48 5.60 17.36
N GLY A 96 10.96 4.48 17.89
CA GLY A 96 11.76 3.28 18.14
C GLY A 96 12.45 2.79 16.87
N TRP A 97 11.73 2.72 15.75
CA TRP A 97 12.27 2.31 14.46
C TRP A 97 13.47 3.17 13.98
N HIS A 98 13.48 4.47 14.29
CA HIS A 98 14.55 5.40 13.90
C HIS A 98 15.71 5.48 14.89
N HIS A 99 15.56 4.95 16.11
CA HIS A 99 16.51 5.12 17.21
C HIS A 99 16.89 3.80 17.86
N ASP A 100 17.04 2.73 17.08
CA ASP A 100 17.43 1.40 17.57
C ASP A 100 16.56 0.89 18.73
N TRP A 101 15.26 1.22 18.69
CA TRP A 101 14.27 0.92 19.72
C TRP A 101 14.59 1.50 21.11
N ALA A 102 15.39 2.56 21.16
CA ALA A 102 15.61 3.33 22.37
C ALA A 102 14.45 4.31 22.61
N HIS A 103 13.81 4.18 23.78
CA HIS A 103 12.73 5.05 24.23
C HIS A 103 13.24 5.96 25.35
N PRO A 104 13.61 7.21 25.04
CA PRO A 104 14.15 8.10 26.06
C PRO A 104 13.09 8.52 27.08
N GLU A 105 13.55 8.80 28.30
CA GLU A 105 12.76 9.50 29.31
C GLU A 105 12.39 10.91 28.83
N ASP A 106 11.50 11.56 29.58
CA ASP A 106 11.03 12.92 29.28
C ASP A 106 12.20 13.91 29.36
N ARG A 107 12.22 14.90 28.48
CA ARG A 107 13.34 15.83 28.30
C ARG A 107 12.89 17.27 28.31
N GLU A 108 13.75 18.16 28.81
CA GLU A 108 13.57 19.60 28.62
C GLU A 108 13.85 19.97 27.16
N ILE A 109 12.78 20.16 26.39
CA ILE A 109 12.83 20.53 24.98
C ILE A 109 12.70 22.04 24.86
N ALA A 110 13.68 22.68 24.21
CA ALA A 110 13.77 24.13 24.04
C ALA A 110 13.41 24.61 22.62
N ASP A 111 13.34 23.70 21.65
CA ASP A 111 13.03 24.00 20.26
C ASP A 111 12.40 22.81 19.55
N ILE A 112 11.62 23.11 18.50
CA ILE A 112 11.23 22.14 17.49
C ILE A 112 11.94 22.53 16.20
N ARG A 113 12.55 21.54 15.53
CA ARG A 113 13.33 21.74 14.31
C ARG A 113 12.78 20.88 13.18
N LEU A 114 12.60 21.52 12.04
CA LEU A 114 12.28 20.90 10.77
C LEU A 114 13.50 20.97 9.86
N TYR A 115 13.88 19.83 9.30
CA TYR A 115 15.03 19.69 8.41
C TYR A 115 14.58 19.07 7.08
N ILE A 116 14.91 19.67 5.95
CA ILE A 116 14.57 19.17 4.62
C ILE A 116 15.85 18.92 3.83
N LYS A 117 16.00 17.72 3.29
CA LYS A 117 17.01 17.37 2.28
C LYS A 117 16.34 17.31 0.92
N GLY A 118 16.70 18.19 0.00
CA GLY A 118 16.07 18.25 -1.32
C GLY A 118 16.60 19.41 -2.16
N ALA A 119 15.92 19.69 -3.27
CA ALA A 119 16.16 20.86 -4.10
C ALA A 119 14.89 21.73 -4.16
N PRO A 120 14.96 23.01 -3.76
CA PRO A 120 13.86 23.93 -3.93
C PRO A 120 13.71 24.28 -5.42
N GLY A 121 12.48 24.40 -5.91
CA GLY A 121 12.23 25.01 -7.22
C GLY A 121 12.36 26.53 -7.17
N ALA A 122 11.86 27.20 -8.21
CA ALA A 122 11.92 28.66 -8.32
C ALA A 122 11.34 29.40 -7.08
N ARG A 123 10.32 28.81 -6.44
CA ARG A 123 9.71 29.30 -5.20
C ARG A 123 9.28 28.13 -4.32
N ALA A 124 10.17 27.63 -3.47
CA ALA A 124 9.87 26.57 -2.52
C ALA A 124 9.50 27.13 -1.13
N TYR A 125 8.53 26.49 -0.47
CA TYR A 125 8.05 26.91 0.84
C TYR A 125 7.93 25.72 1.80
N LEU A 126 8.17 26.01 3.07
CA LEU A 126 7.70 25.23 4.22
C LEU A 126 6.75 26.11 5.01
N ASP A 127 5.47 25.73 5.04
CA ASP A 127 4.46 26.36 5.88
C ASP A 127 4.29 25.54 7.16
N VAL A 128 4.17 26.22 8.30
CA VAL A 128 3.94 25.63 9.62
C VAL A 128 2.72 26.33 10.24
N GLY A 129 1.62 25.60 10.36
CA GLY A 129 0.36 26.12 10.87
C GLY A 129 0.27 25.99 12.39
N GLU A 130 0.63 24.83 12.91
CA GLU A 130 0.62 24.55 14.35
C GLU A 130 1.89 23.80 14.76
N MET A 131 2.30 23.99 16.02
CA MET A 131 3.33 23.20 16.66
C MET A 131 2.84 22.67 18.00
N LEU A 132 3.22 21.42 18.28
CA LEU A 132 2.80 20.68 19.44
C LEU A 132 4.02 20.19 20.20
N LEU A 133 3.94 20.32 21.51
CA LEU A 133 4.86 19.69 22.44
C LEU A 133 4.00 19.07 23.53
N TRP A 134 4.19 17.79 23.81
CA TRP A 134 3.40 17.08 24.81
C TRP A 134 4.26 16.18 25.69
N GLN A 135 3.70 15.84 26.84
CA GLN A 135 4.20 14.83 27.75
C GLN A 135 3.15 13.73 27.82
N GLU A 136 3.55 12.49 27.50
CA GLU A 136 2.67 11.33 27.60
C GLU A 136 2.58 10.86 29.05
N ASP A 137 1.37 10.59 29.52
CA ASP A 137 1.17 9.93 30.80
C ASP A 137 1.48 8.43 30.62
N ARG A 138 2.68 8.01 31.01
CA ARG A 138 3.12 6.61 30.92
C ARG A 138 2.47 5.70 31.97
N ALA A 139 1.88 6.28 33.02
CA ALA A 139 1.28 5.54 34.13
C ALA A 139 -0.22 5.31 33.93
N ALA A 140 -0.91 6.22 33.25
CA ALA A 140 -2.32 6.09 32.91
C ALA A 140 -2.50 5.68 31.46
N LEU A 141 -2.97 4.45 31.25
CA LEU A 141 -3.57 4.10 29.97
C LEU A 141 -4.87 4.89 29.84
N PRO A 142 -5.15 5.48 28.67
CA PRO A 142 -6.41 6.16 28.50
C PRO A 142 -7.54 5.15 28.67
N ASP A 143 -8.52 5.46 29.53
CA ASP A 143 -9.68 4.61 29.80
C ASP A 143 -10.36 4.12 28.51
N TRP A 144 -10.37 4.96 27.46
CA TRP A 144 -10.97 4.62 26.17
C TRP A 144 -10.23 3.51 25.42
N LEU A 145 -8.92 3.33 25.63
CA LEU A 145 -8.14 2.24 25.02
C LEU A 145 -8.28 0.94 25.81
N ASP A 146 -8.62 1.01 27.09
CA ASP A 146 -8.82 -0.18 27.93
C ASP A 146 -10.27 -0.70 27.93
N ARG A 147 -11.24 0.12 27.52
CA ARG A 147 -12.63 -0.30 27.30
C ARG A 147 -12.71 -1.25 26.11
N ASP A 148 -13.33 -2.40 26.34
CA ASP A 148 -13.65 -3.34 25.27
C ASP A 148 -14.75 -2.75 24.38
N GLN A 149 -14.62 -2.98 23.08
CA GLN A 149 -15.56 -2.55 22.06
C GLN A 149 -15.77 -3.70 21.08
N PRO A 150 -17.01 -4.15 20.83
CA PRO A 150 -17.30 -5.12 19.79
C PRO A 150 -16.89 -4.60 18.41
N VAL A 151 -16.12 -5.40 17.66
CA VAL A 151 -15.81 -5.09 16.26
C VAL A 151 -17.07 -5.30 15.41
N PRO A 152 -17.50 -4.34 14.57
CA PRO A 152 -18.68 -4.52 13.75
C PRO A 152 -18.53 -5.70 12.76
N GLU A 153 -19.54 -6.58 12.71
CA GLU A 153 -19.53 -7.78 11.86
C GLU A 153 -19.26 -7.48 10.38
N LYS A 154 -19.83 -6.38 9.86
CA LYS A 154 -19.61 -5.94 8.47
C LYS A 154 -18.13 -5.64 8.16
N VAL A 155 -17.38 -5.16 9.15
CA VAL A 155 -15.94 -4.87 9.00
C VAL A 155 -15.16 -6.17 8.96
N VAL A 156 -15.46 -7.09 9.88
CA VAL A 156 -14.85 -8.43 9.91
C VAL A 156 -15.10 -9.16 8.59
N HIS A 157 -16.34 -9.15 8.11
CA HIS A 157 -16.71 -9.75 6.83
C HIS A 157 -15.96 -9.13 5.65
N ALA A 158 -15.77 -7.81 5.64
CA ALA A 158 -15.01 -7.14 4.57
C ALA A 158 -13.53 -7.56 4.58
N ILE A 159 -12.91 -7.67 5.75
CA ILE A 159 -11.52 -8.16 5.92
C ILE A 159 -11.42 -9.61 5.45
N GLU A 160 -12.29 -10.50 5.95
CA GLU A 160 -12.28 -11.92 5.58
C GLU A 160 -12.51 -12.13 4.08
N ALA A 161 -13.44 -11.38 3.47
CA ALA A 161 -13.71 -11.46 2.03
C ALA A 161 -12.48 -11.04 1.20
N TYR A 162 -11.74 -10.03 1.66
CA TYR A 162 -10.48 -9.62 1.04
C TYR A 162 -9.40 -10.70 1.21
N GLU A 163 -9.19 -11.20 2.42
CA GLU A 163 -8.17 -12.20 2.73
C GLU A 163 -8.42 -13.53 1.99
N ARG A 164 -9.67 -13.97 1.83
CA ARG A 164 -10.02 -15.16 1.02
C ARG A 164 -9.59 -15.01 -0.44
N LYS A 165 -9.67 -13.80 -1.00
CA LYS A 165 -9.19 -13.52 -2.36
C LYS A 165 -7.66 -13.55 -2.44
N CYS A 166 -6.97 -13.21 -1.34
CA CYS A 166 -5.50 -13.23 -1.23
C CYS A 166 -4.93 -14.63 -0.99
N PHE A 167 -5.54 -15.41 -0.10
CA PHE A 167 -5.09 -16.75 0.26
C PHE A 167 -6.04 -17.78 -0.32
N ARG A 168 -5.96 -18.07 -1.62
CA ARG A 168 -6.92 -18.98 -2.27
C ARG A 168 -6.82 -20.43 -1.80
N SER A 169 -5.64 -20.82 -1.33
CA SER A 169 -5.32 -22.20 -0.92
C SER A 169 -5.23 -22.37 0.60
N TYR A 170 -5.71 -21.39 1.37
CA TYR A 170 -5.70 -21.40 2.84
C TYR A 170 -6.28 -22.68 3.44
N THR A 171 -7.33 -23.26 2.84
CA THR A 171 -7.95 -24.49 3.34
C THR A 171 -6.96 -25.66 3.32
N ALA A 172 -6.29 -25.88 2.19
CA ALA A 172 -5.32 -26.95 2.04
C ALA A 172 -4.06 -26.69 2.88
N GLN A 173 -3.55 -25.45 2.87
CA GLN A 173 -2.36 -25.07 3.64
C GLN A 173 -2.57 -25.15 5.16
N ALA A 174 -3.73 -24.70 5.65
CA ALA A 174 -4.08 -24.81 7.07
C ALA A 174 -4.23 -26.29 7.48
N GLN A 175 -4.84 -27.12 6.64
CA GLN A 175 -4.96 -28.55 6.90
C GLN A 175 -3.59 -29.23 6.96
N GLU A 176 -2.71 -28.96 5.99
CA GLU A 176 -1.36 -29.52 5.97
C GLU A 176 -0.53 -29.05 7.17
N PHE A 177 -0.66 -27.80 7.59
CA PHE A 177 -0.04 -27.31 8.84
C PHE A 177 -0.49 -28.14 10.05
N LEU A 178 -1.79 -28.40 10.18
CA LEU A 178 -2.35 -29.16 11.30
C LEU A 178 -1.92 -30.65 11.29
N GLU A 179 -1.72 -31.23 10.11
CA GLU A 179 -1.33 -32.64 9.95
C GLU A 179 0.18 -32.87 10.08
N THR A 180 1.00 -31.92 9.61
CA THR A 180 2.44 -32.12 9.42
C THR A 180 3.32 -31.18 10.23
N GLY A 181 2.76 -30.08 10.75
CA GLY A 181 3.50 -29.01 11.42
C GLY A 181 4.27 -28.06 10.48
N LYS A 182 4.20 -28.25 9.16
CA LYS A 182 4.87 -27.37 8.19
C LYS A 182 4.28 -25.96 8.20
N CYS A 183 5.12 -24.94 8.12
CA CYS A 183 4.70 -23.54 8.19
C CYS A 183 4.06 -23.07 6.87
N PRO A 184 2.78 -22.64 6.87
CA PRO A 184 2.12 -22.15 5.67
C PRO A 184 2.48 -20.68 5.43
N LEU A 185 2.93 -20.37 4.21
CA LEU A 185 3.28 -19.01 3.77
C LEU A 185 2.58 -18.65 2.45
N TYR A 186 2.65 -17.38 2.08
CA TYR A 186 2.10 -16.84 0.84
C TYR A 186 2.61 -17.57 -0.40
N GLY A 187 1.78 -17.65 -1.43
CA GLY A 187 2.13 -18.31 -2.69
C GLY A 187 2.19 -19.83 -2.58
N GLU A 188 1.25 -20.43 -1.83
CA GLU A 188 1.09 -21.89 -1.69
C GLU A 188 2.35 -22.59 -1.15
N THR A 189 3.16 -21.87 -0.38
CA THR A 189 4.41 -22.39 0.17
C THR A 189 4.18 -23.07 1.52
N MET A 190 4.80 -24.23 1.71
CA MET A 190 4.83 -24.97 2.97
C MET A 190 6.30 -25.23 3.36
N LEU A 191 6.81 -24.50 4.37
CA LEU A 191 8.18 -24.68 4.84
C LEU A 191 8.26 -25.80 5.87
N ASP A 192 9.27 -26.66 5.75
CA ASP A 192 9.58 -27.63 6.79
C ASP A 192 9.90 -26.91 8.10
N TRP A 193 9.18 -27.27 9.17
CA TRP A 193 9.33 -26.66 10.49
C TRP A 193 9.46 -27.76 11.56
N PRO A 194 10.71 -28.16 11.90
CA PRO A 194 10.94 -29.14 12.93
C PRO A 194 10.46 -28.63 14.30
N ALA A 195 9.87 -29.49 15.12
CA ALA A 195 9.37 -29.14 16.46
C ALA A 195 10.44 -28.59 17.42
N THR A 196 11.73 -28.86 17.14
CA THR A 196 12.87 -28.34 17.91
C THR A 196 13.31 -26.94 17.47
N ALA A 197 12.82 -26.45 16.34
CA ALA A 197 13.23 -25.18 15.76
C ALA A 197 12.25 -24.06 16.14
N THR A 198 12.78 -22.96 16.68
CA THR A 198 11.98 -21.79 17.05
C THR A 198 11.36 -21.07 15.84
N LEU A 199 12.03 -21.15 14.68
CA LEU A 199 11.60 -20.60 13.40
C LEU A 199 11.84 -21.67 12.31
N PRO A 200 11.07 -21.67 11.22
CA PRO A 200 11.34 -22.55 10.07
C PRO A 200 12.76 -22.27 9.52
N PRO A 201 13.64 -23.28 9.37
CA PRO A 201 15.01 -23.05 8.90
C PRO A 201 15.11 -22.35 7.55
N GLY A 202 14.18 -22.64 6.61
CA GLY A 202 14.14 -22.01 5.28
C GLY A 202 13.48 -20.63 5.25
N LEU A 203 13.10 -20.05 6.41
CA LEU A 203 12.39 -18.77 6.44
C LEU A 203 13.19 -17.64 5.78
N THR A 204 14.52 -17.67 5.88
CA THR A 204 15.40 -16.61 5.33
C THR A 204 15.76 -16.80 3.86
N ASP A 205 15.33 -17.90 3.23
CA ASP A 205 15.74 -18.24 1.86
C ASP A 205 15.27 -17.22 0.82
N THR A 206 14.11 -16.59 1.06
CA THR A 206 13.57 -15.55 0.19
C THR A 206 12.99 -14.39 0.99
N GLY A 207 12.94 -13.21 0.36
CA GLY A 207 12.26 -12.05 0.95
C GLY A 207 10.75 -12.27 1.15
N THR A 208 10.12 -13.02 0.23
CA THR A 208 8.68 -13.32 0.27
C THR A 208 8.30 -14.14 1.51
N TYR A 209 9.14 -15.11 1.90
CA TYR A 209 8.88 -15.93 3.09
C TYR A 209 8.96 -15.10 4.37
N GLN A 210 9.99 -14.26 4.48
CA GLN A 210 10.18 -13.34 5.61
C GLN A 210 9.03 -12.35 5.71
N TYR A 211 8.65 -11.71 4.60
CA TYR A 211 7.49 -10.82 4.54
C TYR A 211 6.20 -11.56 4.96
N SER A 212 5.93 -12.74 4.39
CA SER A 212 4.72 -13.51 4.69
C SER A 212 4.64 -13.93 6.16
N TRP A 213 5.77 -14.25 6.78
CA TRP A 213 5.85 -14.55 8.21
C TRP A 213 5.53 -13.33 9.07
N HIS A 214 6.19 -12.20 8.81
CA HIS A 214 5.98 -10.99 9.59
C HIS A 214 4.64 -10.29 9.31
N ALA A 215 3.99 -10.60 8.19
CA ALA A 215 2.61 -10.19 7.89
C ALA A 215 1.54 -11.06 8.57
N LEU A 216 1.94 -12.12 9.30
CA LEU A 216 1.06 -13.08 9.97
C LEU A 216 0.11 -13.84 9.03
N HIS A 217 0.51 -14.09 7.78
CA HIS A 217 -0.31 -14.84 6.82
C HIS A 217 -0.68 -16.24 7.29
N ALA A 218 0.23 -16.92 8.02
CA ALA A 218 -0.06 -18.21 8.62
C ALA A 218 -1.26 -18.13 9.59
N ALA A 219 -1.31 -17.08 10.43
CA ALA A 219 -2.42 -16.85 11.34
C ALA A 219 -3.72 -16.53 10.57
N THR A 220 -3.65 -15.68 9.55
CA THR A 220 -4.80 -15.37 8.67
C THR A 220 -5.38 -16.63 8.02
N MET A 221 -4.55 -17.47 7.40
CA MET A 221 -5.01 -18.72 6.77
C MET A 221 -5.69 -19.66 7.76
N LEU A 222 -5.16 -19.75 8.99
CA LEU A 222 -5.73 -20.56 10.07
C LEU A 222 -7.05 -19.97 10.61
N MET A 223 -7.18 -18.64 10.72
CA MET A 223 -8.43 -17.99 11.12
C MET A 223 -9.52 -18.17 10.06
N LEU A 224 -9.18 -18.03 8.77
CA LEU A 224 -10.12 -18.31 7.68
C LEU A 224 -10.58 -19.77 7.69
N ARG A 225 -9.67 -20.72 7.94
CA ARG A 225 -10.02 -22.13 8.08
C ARG A 225 -10.96 -22.36 9.26
N ALA A 226 -10.65 -21.80 10.43
CA ALA A 226 -11.49 -21.91 11.63
C ALA A 226 -12.91 -21.37 11.39
N HIS A 227 -13.01 -20.22 10.70
CA HIS A 227 -14.29 -19.62 10.35
C HIS A 227 -15.15 -20.57 9.50
N ASP A 228 -14.56 -21.19 8.47
CA ASP A 228 -15.31 -22.03 7.53
C ASP A 228 -15.66 -23.41 8.07
N SER A 229 -14.74 -24.03 8.80
CA SER A 229 -14.97 -25.38 9.34
C SER A 229 -15.74 -25.35 10.67
N GLY A 230 -15.76 -24.22 11.37
CA GLY A 230 -16.25 -24.11 12.75
C GLY A 230 -15.33 -24.78 13.77
N GLU A 231 -14.12 -25.21 13.37
CA GLU A 231 -13.17 -25.90 14.24
C GLU A 231 -12.37 -24.91 15.08
N THR A 232 -12.21 -25.22 16.37
CA THR A 232 -11.41 -24.38 17.28
C THR A 232 -9.90 -24.65 17.19
N GLY A 233 -9.49 -25.82 16.68
CA GLY A 233 -8.08 -26.21 16.54
C GLY A 233 -7.24 -25.20 15.75
N PRO A 234 -7.62 -24.85 14.50
CA PRO A 234 -6.90 -23.84 13.71
C PRO A 234 -6.84 -22.47 14.40
N LEU A 235 -7.90 -22.08 15.13
CA LEU A 235 -7.93 -20.81 15.86
C LEU A 235 -6.89 -20.75 16.99
N PHE A 236 -6.69 -21.83 17.74
CA PHE A 236 -5.63 -21.88 18.76
C PHE A 236 -4.25 -21.70 18.14
N ALA A 237 -3.97 -22.37 17.02
CA ALA A 237 -2.72 -22.21 16.30
C ALA A 237 -2.53 -20.78 15.76
N ALA A 238 -3.58 -20.16 15.22
CA ALA A 238 -3.53 -18.76 14.77
C ALA A 238 -3.15 -17.82 15.92
N ARG A 239 -3.78 -18.00 17.09
CA ARG A 239 -3.47 -17.23 18.30
C ARG A 239 -2.01 -17.43 18.72
N GLU A 240 -1.47 -18.64 18.64
CA GLU A 240 -0.06 -18.93 18.96
C GLU A 240 0.90 -18.23 18.01
N PHE A 241 0.63 -18.18 16.70
CA PHE A 241 1.41 -17.40 15.74
C PHE A 241 1.47 -15.92 16.13
N VAL A 242 0.31 -15.32 16.41
CA VAL A 242 0.24 -13.90 16.76
C VAL A 242 0.90 -13.62 18.11
N ALA A 243 0.63 -14.42 19.14
CA ALA A 243 1.25 -14.29 20.45
C ALA A 243 2.78 -14.46 20.37
N GLY A 244 3.25 -15.47 19.63
CA GLY A 244 4.67 -15.72 19.42
C GLY A 244 5.37 -14.60 18.67
N TRP A 245 4.72 -13.99 17.68
CA TRP A 245 5.24 -12.81 16.99
C TRP A 245 5.30 -11.59 17.93
N ILE A 246 4.25 -11.35 18.73
CA ILE A 246 4.22 -10.23 19.69
C ILE A 246 5.40 -10.33 20.68
N GLU A 247 5.61 -11.50 21.28
CA GLU A 247 6.68 -11.70 22.27
C GLU A 247 8.09 -11.61 21.65
N ARG A 248 8.25 -12.01 20.38
CA ARG A 248 9.54 -12.04 19.70
C ARG A 248 9.91 -10.73 19.01
N SER A 249 8.94 -10.07 18.40
CA SER A 249 9.16 -9.04 17.38
C SER A 249 8.56 -7.69 17.76
N TYR A 250 7.62 -7.64 18.70
CA TYR A 250 7.00 -6.40 19.17
C TYR A 250 7.60 -5.93 20.50
N PHE A 251 7.62 -6.79 21.53
CA PHE A 251 8.19 -6.43 22.84
C PHE A 251 9.73 -6.42 22.85
N ARG A 252 10.35 -6.88 21.76
CA ARG A 252 11.79 -6.91 21.58
C ARG A 252 12.10 -6.51 20.14
N PRO A 253 13.21 -5.81 19.89
CA PRO A 253 13.68 -5.56 18.54
C PRO A 253 13.90 -6.89 17.81
N ASP A 254 13.16 -7.11 16.71
CA ASP A 254 13.35 -8.29 15.88
C ASP A 254 14.71 -8.23 15.17
N PRO A 255 15.49 -9.32 15.09
CA PRO A 255 16.74 -9.33 14.32
C PRO A 255 16.52 -9.00 12.83
N ASN A 256 15.33 -9.28 12.29
CA ASN A 256 14.93 -8.96 10.94
C ASN A 256 14.08 -7.68 10.87
N LEU A 257 14.66 -6.56 11.31
CA LEU A 257 13.99 -5.25 11.35
C LEU A 257 13.29 -4.88 10.04
N LYS A 258 13.93 -5.18 8.91
CA LYS A 258 13.41 -4.86 7.57
C LYS A 258 12.02 -5.47 7.35
N TYR A 259 11.85 -6.78 7.57
CA TYR A 259 10.58 -7.44 7.29
C TYR A 259 9.60 -7.37 8.46
N ALA A 260 10.08 -7.28 9.70
CA ALA A 260 9.22 -7.05 10.86
C ALA A 260 8.41 -5.75 10.74
N TRP A 261 9.03 -4.70 10.18
CA TRP A 261 8.42 -3.38 10.02
C TRP A 261 8.32 -2.93 8.56
N TYR A 262 8.27 -3.87 7.62
CA TYR A 262 8.01 -3.56 6.21
C TYR A 262 6.62 -2.95 6.07
N ASP A 263 6.46 -1.90 5.25
CA ASP A 263 5.24 -1.09 5.18
C ASP A 263 3.98 -1.93 4.87
N HIS A 264 4.03 -2.71 3.81
CA HIS A 264 2.96 -3.60 3.38
C HIS A 264 2.71 -4.72 4.41
N GLY A 265 3.76 -5.39 4.90
CA GLY A 265 3.60 -6.47 5.88
C GLY A 265 3.06 -5.98 7.23
N THR A 266 3.38 -4.75 7.62
CA THR A 266 2.85 -4.12 8.84
C THR A 266 1.36 -3.83 8.72
N ALA A 267 0.90 -3.42 7.54
CA ALA A 267 -0.52 -3.19 7.26
C ALA A 267 -1.33 -4.50 7.32
N GLU A 268 -0.89 -5.55 6.62
CA GLU A 268 -1.58 -6.85 6.62
C GLU A 268 -1.54 -7.53 7.99
N ARG A 269 -0.43 -7.42 8.72
CA ARG A 269 -0.36 -7.85 10.12
C ARG A 269 -1.40 -7.14 10.99
N CYS A 270 -1.63 -5.84 10.77
CA CYS A 270 -2.64 -5.10 11.50
C CYS A 270 -4.05 -5.64 11.22
N LEU A 271 -4.37 -5.96 9.96
CA LEU A 271 -5.64 -6.62 9.59
C LEU A 271 -5.80 -7.97 10.28
N ALA A 272 -4.77 -8.82 10.25
CA ALA A 272 -4.78 -10.12 10.93
C ALA A 272 -5.01 -9.96 12.46
N MET A 273 -4.42 -8.94 13.09
CA MET A 273 -4.65 -8.67 14.51
C MET A 273 -6.08 -8.18 14.79
N VAL A 274 -6.67 -7.37 13.92
CA VAL A 274 -8.09 -6.96 14.03
C VAL A 274 -9.02 -8.17 13.91
N GLN A 275 -8.76 -9.07 12.95
CA GLN A 275 -9.51 -10.31 12.79
C GLN A 275 -9.39 -11.19 14.04
N LEU A 276 -8.17 -11.41 14.54
CA LEU A 276 -7.94 -12.21 15.76
C LEU A 276 -8.65 -11.59 16.97
N TYR A 277 -8.68 -10.25 17.06
CA TYR A 277 -9.40 -9.57 18.13
C TYR A 277 -10.91 -9.85 18.04
N ALA A 278 -11.52 -9.72 16.86
CA ALA A 278 -12.94 -10.01 16.67
C ALA A 278 -13.28 -11.48 17.01
N VAL A 279 -12.49 -12.44 16.51
CA VAL A 279 -12.69 -13.86 16.80
C VAL A 279 -12.44 -14.16 18.28
N GLY A 280 -11.47 -13.49 18.90
CA GLY A 280 -11.20 -13.60 20.33
C GLY A 280 -12.38 -13.13 21.20
N GLN A 281 -13.12 -12.09 20.77
CA GLN A 281 -14.36 -11.67 21.44
C GLN A 281 -15.45 -12.75 21.33
N GLN A 282 -15.61 -13.33 20.14
CA GLN A 282 -16.59 -14.39 19.90
C GLN A 282 -16.33 -15.65 20.72
N HIS A 283 -15.06 -16.04 20.87
CA HIS A 283 -14.65 -17.27 21.57
C HIS A 283 -14.24 -17.06 23.04
N GLY A 284 -14.35 -15.84 23.57
CA GLY A 284 -14.08 -15.56 24.98
C GLY A 284 -12.61 -15.72 25.38
N PHE A 285 -11.68 -15.22 24.56
CA PHE A 285 -10.26 -15.19 24.91
C PHE A 285 -10.02 -14.38 26.20
N ASP A 286 -8.92 -14.70 26.90
CA ASP A 286 -8.64 -14.09 28.19
C ASP A 286 -8.44 -12.57 28.08
N GLN A 287 -8.94 -11.84 29.09
CA GLN A 287 -8.94 -10.38 29.12
C GLN A 287 -7.54 -9.78 28.98
N ARG A 288 -6.51 -10.45 29.54
CA ARG A 288 -5.12 -9.97 29.49
C ARG A 288 -4.57 -10.02 28.07
N PHE A 289 -4.81 -11.10 27.34
CA PHE A 289 -4.42 -11.21 25.93
C PHE A 289 -5.17 -10.19 25.07
N MET A 290 -6.50 -10.07 25.25
CA MET A 290 -7.33 -9.16 24.49
C MET A 290 -6.93 -7.70 24.68
N ALA A 291 -6.68 -7.27 25.93
CA ALA A 291 -6.20 -5.92 26.21
C ALA A 291 -4.83 -5.63 25.57
N ARG A 292 -3.90 -6.60 25.59
CA ARG A 292 -2.60 -6.46 24.92
C ARG A 292 -2.75 -6.34 23.40
N LEU A 293 -3.54 -7.22 22.79
CA LEU A 293 -3.78 -7.23 21.35
C LEU A 293 -4.36 -5.89 20.88
N ARG A 294 -5.37 -5.37 21.59
CA ARG A 294 -5.98 -4.06 21.27
C ARG A 294 -4.99 -2.90 21.33
N ARG A 295 -4.12 -2.87 22.35
CA ARG A 295 -3.06 -1.84 22.46
C ARG A 295 -2.05 -1.94 21.32
N ILE A 296 -1.71 -3.15 20.89
CA ILE A 296 -0.80 -3.39 19.78
C ILE A 296 -1.44 -2.95 18.47
N ILE A 297 -2.73 -3.25 18.24
CA ILE A 297 -3.49 -2.75 17.08
C ILE A 297 -3.47 -1.22 17.06
N PHE A 298 -3.74 -0.57 18.20
CA PHE A 298 -3.68 0.90 18.30
C PHE A 298 -2.31 1.46 17.90
N ARG A 299 -1.21 0.88 18.41
CA ARG A 299 0.14 1.33 18.04
C ARG A 299 0.47 1.08 16.57
N HIS A 300 0.00 -0.03 15.99
CA HIS A 300 0.14 -0.26 14.54
C HIS A 300 -0.63 0.78 13.74
N ALA A 301 -1.87 1.10 14.12
CA ALA A 301 -2.66 2.13 13.44
C ALA A 301 -2.05 3.53 13.56
N GLN A 302 -1.48 3.87 14.72
CA GLN A 302 -0.71 5.09 14.92
C GLN A 302 0.50 5.16 13.97
N LEU A 303 1.22 4.05 13.80
CA LEU A 303 2.33 3.97 12.85
C LEU A 303 1.86 4.12 11.39
N LEU A 304 0.77 3.45 11.00
CA LEU A 304 0.20 3.53 9.66
C LEU A 304 -0.32 4.95 9.33
N ALA A 305 -0.86 5.66 10.32
CA ALA A 305 -1.25 7.06 10.17
C ALA A 305 -0.05 8.01 10.01
N SER A 306 1.14 7.64 10.51
CA SER A 306 2.31 8.50 10.52
C SER A 306 2.92 8.72 9.14
N GLU A 307 3.18 9.99 8.80
CA GLU A 307 3.92 10.36 7.58
C GLU A 307 5.36 9.83 7.57
N VAL A 308 5.93 9.50 8.74
CA VAL A 308 7.25 8.85 8.87
C VAL A 308 7.28 7.51 8.15
N PHE A 309 6.16 6.76 8.25
CA PHE A 309 6.08 5.38 7.80
C PHE A 309 5.39 5.23 6.44
N TYR A 310 4.60 6.21 6.02
CA TYR A 310 3.82 6.13 4.79
C TYR A 310 4.72 6.01 3.55
N ALA A 311 4.54 4.92 2.79
CA ALA A 311 5.37 4.53 1.64
C ALA A 311 6.88 4.50 1.96
N GLY A 312 7.27 4.34 3.23
CA GLY A 312 8.64 4.54 3.70
C GLY A 312 9.67 3.55 3.13
N HIS A 313 9.22 2.40 2.62
CA HIS A 313 10.09 1.40 1.99
C HIS A 313 10.05 1.45 0.45
N GLN A 314 9.34 2.42 -0.12
CA GLN A 314 9.15 2.55 -1.56
C GLN A 314 10.00 3.68 -2.14
N PRO A 315 10.43 3.55 -3.42
CA PRO A 315 11.20 4.59 -4.09
C PRO A 315 10.37 5.88 -4.29
N THR A 316 9.05 5.77 -4.33
CA THR A 316 8.11 6.87 -4.55
C THR A 316 6.95 6.80 -3.57
N ARG A 317 6.36 7.96 -3.26
CA ARG A 317 5.10 8.05 -2.49
C ARG A 317 3.95 7.30 -3.15
N TYR A 318 3.84 7.44 -4.47
CA TYR A 318 2.78 6.84 -5.26
C TYR A 318 3.17 5.40 -5.61
N HIS A 319 2.61 4.46 -4.86
CA HIS A 319 2.92 3.04 -4.94
C HIS A 319 1.80 2.23 -4.27
N ASN A 320 1.51 1.02 -4.77
CA ASN A 320 0.43 0.19 -4.23
C ASN A 320 0.62 -0.19 -2.74
N HIS A 321 1.87 -0.29 -2.26
CA HIS A 321 2.17 -0.52 -0.82
C HIS A 321 1.53 0.51 0.10
N ALA A 322 1.49 1.77 -0.35
CA ALA A 322 0.86 2.86 0.39
C ALA A 322 -0.65 2.61 0.57
N TRP A 323 -1.29 1.95 -0.39
CA TRP A 323 -2.72 1.64 -0.33
C TRP A 323 -3.02 0.61 0.75
N PHE A 324 -2.17 -0.42 0.93
CA PHE A 324 -2.35 -1.37 2.03
C PHE A 324 -2.32 -0.68 3.39
N GLN A 325 -1.42 0.31 3.58
CA GLN A 325 -1.36 1.08 4.81
C GLN A 325 -2.67 1.84 5.09
N ASP A 326 -3.20 2.53 4.08
CA ASP A 326 -4.44 3.29 4.21
C ASP A 326 -5.67 2.37 4.39
N LEU A 327 -5.69 1.20 3.74
CA LEU A 327 -6.75 0.20 3.91
C LEU A 327 -6.78 -0.38 5.31
N ALA A 328 -5.61 -0.76 5.84
CA ALA A 328 -5.50 -1.25 7.21
C ALA A 328 -5.88 -0.16 8.21
N LEU A 329 -5.46 1.09 7.99
CA LEU A 329 -5.84 2.22 8.83
C LEU A 329 -7.36 2.45 8.82
N LEU A 330 -7.98 2.46 7.63
CA LEU A 330 -9.43 2.61 7.48
C LEU A 330 -10.19 1.46 8.15
N ALA A 331 -9.73 0.21 7.98
CA ALA A 331 -10.32 -0.95 8.65
C ALA A 331 -10.27 -0.83 10.19
N VAL A 332 -9.15 -0.36 10.75
CA VAL A 332 -9.04 -0.09 12.19
C VAL A 332 -10.03 0.98 12.63
N THR A 333 -10.19 2.06 11.85
CA THR A 333 -11.12 3.15 12.22
C THR A 333 -12.57 2.66 12.30
N LEU A 334 -12.94 1.74 11.42
CA LEU A 334 -14.26 1.10 11.40
C LEU A 334 -14.41 0.02 12.47
N ALA A 335 -13.33 -0.66 12.84
CA ALA A 335 -13.32 -1.63 13.93
C ALA A 335 -13.42 -0.97 15.31
N PHE A 336 -12.82 0.21 15.48
CA PHE A 336 -12.76 0.95 16.75
C PHE A 336 -13.23 2.41 16.62
N PRO A 337 -14.48 2.68 16.20
CA PRO A 337 -15.00 4.03 15.99
C PRO A 337 -15.07 4.88 17.27
N SER A 338 -14.99 4.28 18.47
CA SER A 338 -15.02 5.04 19.73
C SER A 338 -13.66 5.65 20.11
N TRP A 339 -12.58 5.28 19.43
CA TRP A 339 -11.27 5.88 19.70
C TRP A 339 -11.26 7.34 19.25
N PRO A 340 -10.77 8.29 20.08
CA PRO A 340 -10.76 9.71 19.74
C PRO A 340 -10.04 10.03 18.42
N CYS A 341 -9.00 9.25 18.07
CA CYS A 341 -8.24 9.41 16.83
C CYS A 341 -8.92 8.78 15.60
N SER A 342 -9.94 7.94 15.78
CA SER A 342 -10.52 7.13 14.71
C SER A 342 -11.05 7.99 13.56
N GLN A 343 -11.74 9.08 13.86
CA GLN A 343 -12.23 9.98 12.82
C GLN A 343 -11.09 10.56 11.98
N GLY A 344 -10.08 11.17 12.62
CA GLY A 344 -8.94 11.79 11.93
C GLY A 344 -8.07 10.79 11.16
N TRP A 345 -7.93 9.56 11.67
CA TRP A 345 -7.26 8.48 10.94
C TRP A 345 -8.06 8.03 9.71
N GLY A 346 -9.39 7.98 9.80
CA GLY A 346 -10.26 7.68 8.66
C GLY A 346 -10.17 8.77 7.58
N ASP A 347 -10.16 10.04 8.00
CA ASP A 347 -9.92 11.18 7.09
C ASP A 347 -8.56 11.09 6.40
N THR A 348 -7.52 10.73 7.16
CA THR A 348 -6.15 10.55 6.64
C THR A 348 -6.11 9.43 5.59
N ALA A 349 -6.66 8.26 5.90
CA ALA A 349 -6.67 7.11 4.99
C ALA A 349 -7.40 7.42 3.68
N LEU A 350 -8.61 8.00 3.77
CA LEU A 350 -9.39 8.33 2.58
C LEU A 350 -8.72 9.42 1.73
N SER A 351 -8.24 10.50 2.35
CA SER A 351 -7.53 11.56 1.62
C SER A 351 -6.27 11.05 0.94
N ARG A 352 -5.55 10.10 1.54
CA ARG A 352 -4.35 9.49 0.94
C ARG A 352 -4.71 8.55 -0.20
N LEU A 353 -5.73 7.70 -0.06
CA LEU A 353 -6.24 6.86 -1.15
C LEU A 353 -6.70 7.71 -2.35
N GLU A 354 -7.42 8.80 -2.12
CA GLU A 354 -7.84 9.71 -3.18
C GLU A 354 -6.63 10.38 -3.88
N ASP A 355 -5.61 10.79 -3.12
CA ASP A 355 -4.36 11.32 -3.69
C ASP A 355 -3.63 10.29 -4.54
N GLN A 356 -3.55 9.05 -4.06
CA GLN A 356 -2.97 7.94 -4.79
C GLN A 356 -3.72 7.66 -6.09
N PHE A 357 -5.05 7.56 -6.03
CA PHE A 357 -5.88 7.24 -7.20
C PHE A 357 -5.87 8.37 -8.22
N ALA A 358 -5.82 9.63 -7.80
CA ALA A 358 -5.66 10.77 -8.70
C ALA A 358 -4.35 10.75 -9.50
N LYS A 359 -3.34 9.94 -9.09
CA LYS A 359 -2.07 9.78 -9.83
C LYS A 359 -1.94 8.45 -10.55
N LEU A 360 -2.52 7.39 -9.99
CA LEU A 360 -2.28 6.02 -10.42
C LEU A 360 -3.47 5.40 -11.16
N ILE A 361 -4.62 6.07 -11.19
CA ILE A 361 -5.82 5.61 -11.89
C ILE A 361 -6.25 6.67 -12.91
N GLN A 362 -6.35 6.26 -14.17
CA GLN A 362 -6.96 7.05 -15.23
C GLN A 362 -8.42 6.60 -15.39
N ARG A 363 -9.37 7.52 -15.19
CA ARG A 363 -10.78 7.27 -15.49
C ARG A 363 -11.08 7.71 -16.91
N ASP A 364 -11.83 6.91 -17.66
CA ASP A 364 -12.13 7.18 -19.06
C ASP A 364 -13.42 6.48 -19.48
N ASN A 365 -14.41 7.24 -19.98
CA ASN A 365 -15.68 6.74 -20.50
C ASN A 365 -16.40 5.69 -19.61
N GLY A 366 -16.40 5.89 -18.29
CA GLY A 366 -17.05 4.97 -17.33
C GLY A 366 -16.20 3.76 -16.94
N TYR A 367 -14.91 3.76 -17.31
CA TYR A 367 -13.91 2.79 -16.89
C TYR A 367 -12.83 3.46 -16.03
N ALA A 368 -12.12 2.66 -15.24
CA ALA A 368 -10.94 3.10 -14.51
C ALA A 368 -9.78 2.15 -14.80
N VAL A 369 -8.63 2.72 -15.19
CA VAL A 369 -7.45 2.00 -15.66
C VAL A 369 -6.25 2.34 -14.78
N PHE A 370 -5.62 1.32 -14.21
CA PHE A 370 -4.35 1.47 -13.52
C PHE A 370 -3.21 1.77 -14.51
N VAL A 371 -2.45 2.84 -14.25
CA VAL A 371 -1.57 3.46 -15.25
C VAL A 371 -0.28 2.68 -15.57
N GLU A 372 0.00 1.57 -14.90
CA GLU A 372 1.26 0.80 -15.05
C GLU A 372 1.29 -0.13 -16.27
N ASN A 373 0.40 0.02 -17.26
CA ASN A 373 0.48 -0.68 -18.55
C ASN A 373 0.66 -2.21 -18.45
N SER A 374 0.12 -2.84 -17.40
CA SER A 374 0.14 -4.29 -17.23
C SER A 374 -1.22 -4.75 -16.72
N ILE A 375 -1.87 -5.62 -17.49
CA ILE A 375 -3.18 -6.20 -17.14
C ILE A 375 -3.06 -7.15 -15.93
N GLY A 376 -1.93 -7.83 -15.78
CA GLY A 376 -1.63 -8.64 -14.60
C GLY A 376 -1.61 -7.81 -13.33
N TYR A 377 -0.89 -6.68 -13.35
CA TYR A 377 -0.88 -5.73 -12.23
C TYR A 377 -2.25 -5.10 -12.03
N HIS A 378 -2.96 -4.76 -13.11
CA HIS A 378 -4.33 -4.24 -13.09
C HIS A 378 -5.29 -5.17 -12.30
N HIS A 379 -5.26 -6.49 -12.55
CA HIS A 379 -6.06 -7.44 -11.78
C HIS A 379 -5.60 -7.58 -10.32
N GLY A 380 -4.31 -7.41 -10.06
CA GLY A 380 -3.77 -7.33 -8.70
C GLY A 380 -4.38 -6.18 -7.92
N VAL A 381 -4.33 -4.97 -8.49
CA VAL A 381 -4.87 -3.75 -7.88
C VAL A 381 -6.40 -3.73 -7.80
N GLN A 382 -7.11 -4.39 -8.72
CA GLN A 382 -8.57 -4.52 -8.66
C GLN A 382 -9.03 -5.06 -7.31
N ARG A 383 -8.40 -6.12 -6.82
CA ARG A 383 -8.76 -6.74 -5.53
C ARG A 383 -8.59 -5.75 -4.38
N ILE A 384 -7.52 -4.95 -4.43
CA ILE A 384 -7.19 -3.95 -3.40
C ILE A 384 -8.22 -2.81 -3.44
N LEU A 385 -8.58 -2.33 -4.63
CA LEU A 385 -9.59 -1.28 -4.81
C LEU A 385 -11.00 -1.73 -4.47
N GLU A 386 -11.38 -2.96 -4.75
CA GLU A 386 -12.67 -3.52 -4.30
C GLU A 386 -12.75 -3.50 -2.76
N PHE A 387 -11.67 -3.87 -2.09
CA PHE A 387 -11.61 -3.77 -0.62
C PHE A 387 -11.67 -2.31 -0.15
N ALA A 388 -10.97 -1.39 -0.83
CA ALA A 388 -11.07 0.05 -0.59
C ALA A 388 -12.51 0.56 -0.71
N GLY A 389 -13.20 0.21 -1.80
CA GLY A 389 -14.59 0.56 -2.06
C GLY A 389 -15.51 0.06 -0.97
N ASN A 390 -15.34 -1.19 -0.53
CA ASN A 390 -16.14 -1.76 0.56
C ASN A 390 -15.93 -1.02 1.89
N LEU A 391 -14.69 -0.77 2.29
CA LEU A 391 -14.40 -0.02 3.52
C LEU A 391 -14.88 1.43 3.43
N ALA A 392 -14.71 2.10 2.29
CA ALA A 392 -15.21 3.44 2.04
C ALA A 392 -16.74 3.52 2.17
N MET A 393 -17.48 2.57 1.58
CA MET A 393 -18.93 2.47 1.75
C MET A 393 -19.33 2.26 3.22
N LEU A 394 -18.62 1.40 3.95
CA LEU A 394 -18.87 1.15 5.37
C LEU A 394 -18.60 2.39 6.25
N SER A 395 -17.67 3.26 5.83
CA SER A 395 -17.40 4.52 6.53
C SER A 395 -18.54 5.54 6.42
N GLY A 396 -19.41 5.41 5.43
CA GLY A 396 -20.50 6.35 5.16
C GLY A 396 -20.04 7.74 4.72
N ARG A 397 -18.75 7.92 4.43
CA ARG A 397 -18.18 9.19 3.96
C ARG A 397 -18.33 9.31 2.45
N ASP A 398 -18.56 10.52 1.96
CA ASP A 398 -18.63 10.81 0.53
C ASP A 398 -17.23 10.81 -0.08
N THR A 399 -17.01 9.93 -1.06
CA THR A 399 -15.71 9.74 -1.71
C THR A 399 -15.89 9.01 -3.04
N PRO A 400 -15.06 9.28 -4.07
CA PRO A 400 -15.17 8.59 -5.36
C PRO A 400 -14.68 7.14 -5.32
N ILE A 401 -14.06 6.68 -4.23
CA ILE A 401 -13.39 5.37 -4.14
C ILE A 401 -14.29 4.19 -4.55
N PRO A 402 -15.56 4.06 -4.07
CA PRO A 402 -16.43 2.96 -4.50
C PRO A 402 -16.75 2.98 -6.00
N ALA A 403 -16.94 4.17 -6.57
CA ALA A 403 -17.19 4.31 -8.01
C ALA A 403 -15.95 3.92 -8.82
N ILE A 404 -14.76 4.36 -8.40
CA ILE A 404 -13.49 3.97 -9.03
C ILE A 404 -13.29 2.45 -8.98
N ALA A 405 -13.58 1.81 -7.84
CA ALA A 405 -13.48 0.36 -7.69
C ALA A 405 -14.40 -0.39 -8.68
N GLU A 406 -15.63 0.09 -8.84
CA GLU A 406 -16.61 -0.50 -9.76
C GLU A 406 -16.24 -0.29 -11.23
N GLU A 407 -15.79 0.91 -11.59
CA GLU A 407 -15.30 1.24 -12.94
C GLU A 407 -14.06 0.40 -13.31
N LEU A 408 -13.19 0.13 -12.34
CA LEU A 408 -12.00 -0.68 -12.54
C LEU A 408 -12.33 -2.19 -12.66
N ARG A 409 -13.28 -2.67 -11.86
CA ARG A 409 -13.86 -4.02 -12.03
C ARG A 409 -14.49 -4.18 -13.41
N THR A 410 -15.25 -3.17 -13.83
CA THR A 410 -15.91 -3.12 -15.14
C THR A 410 -14.88 -3.15 -16.27
N PHE A 411 -13.76 -2.43 -16.15
CA PHE A 411 -12.66 -2.51 -17.11
C PHE A 411 -12.03 -3.90 -17.15
N SER A 412 -11.74 -4.49 -16.00
CA SER A 412 -11.20 -5.86 -15.92
C SER A 412 -12.10 -6.90 -16.57
N GLU A 413 -13.42 -6.78 -16.45
CA GLU A 413 -14.38 -7.66 -17.13
C GLU A 413 -14.45 -7.37 -18.63
N PHE A 414 -14.43 -6.09 -18.99
CA PHE A 414 -14.39 -5.64 -20.37
C PHE A 414 -13.10 -6.07 -21.10
N PHE A 415 -11.98 -6.24 -20.42
CA PHE A 415 -10.72 -6.66 -21.05
C PHE A 415 -10.58 -8.18 -21.21
N ARG A 416 -11.51 -8.97 -20.66
CA ARG A 416 -11.49 -10.44 -20.82
C ARG A 416 -11.87 -10.88 -22.21
N TYR A 417 -11.26 -11.96 -22.65
CA TYR A 417 -11.74 -12.75 -23.80
C TYR A 417 -13.11 -13.38 -23.47
N PRO A 418 -13.78 -14.08 -24.40
CA PRO A 418 -15.04 -14.78 -24.12
C PRO A 418 -14.88 -15.99 -23.17
N ASP A 419 -13.68 -16.19 -22.61
CA ASP A 419 -13.40 -17.08 -21.47
C ASP A 419 -13.52 -16.28 -20.16
N PRO A 420 -14.16 -16.80 -19.10
CA PRO A 420 -14.26 -16.14 -17.81
C PRO A 420 -12.93 -15.79 -17.11
N ARG A 421 -11.75 -16.22 -17.60
CA ARG A 421 -10.48 -16.10 -16.87
C ARG A 421 -9.25 -15.68 -17.66
N HIS A 422 -9.34 -15.41 -18.96
CA HIS A 422 -8.21 -14.92 -19.75
C HIS A 422 -8.43 -13.49 -20.24
N ALA A 423 -7.33 -12.75 -20.31
CA ALA A 423 -7.25 -11.42 -20.89
C ALA A 423 -5.93 -11.31 -21.65
N LEU A 424 -5.81 -10.26 -22.44
CA LEU A 424 -4.57 -9.91 -23.12
C LEU A 424 -3.42 -9.76 -22.10
N SER A 425 -2.28 -10.40 -22.39
CA SER A 425 -1.09 -10.40 -21.52
C SER A 425 -0.15 -9.22 -21.82
N GLN A 426 -0.69 -7.99 -21.86
CA GLN A 426 0.09 -6.78 -22.17
C GLN A 426 1.14 -6.48 -21.09
N GLY A 427 2.32 -6.04 -21.51
CA GLY A 427 3.35 -5.50 -20.63
C GLY A 427 3.93 -6.57 -19.70
N ASP A 428 4.24 -6.21 -18.45
CA ASP A 428 4.68 -7.20 -17.46
C ASP A 428 3.50 -8.05 -16.92
N THR A 429 2.78 -8.72 -17.82
CA THR A 429 1.72 -9.69 -17.52
C THR A 429 2.16 -11.08 -17.97
N PHE A 430 2.11 -12.08 -17.09
CA PHE A 430 2.35 -13.47 -17.49
C PHE A 430 1.16 -14.03 -18.26
N ARG A 431 1.43 -14.68 -19.38
CA ARG A 431 0.43 -15.49 -20.06
C ARG A 431 0.05 -16.71 -19.22
N LEU A 432 -1.24 -16.83 -18.93
CA LEU A 432 -1.78 -17.96 -18.20
C LEU A 432 -2.07 -19.14 -19.14
N PRO A 433 -1.88 -20.39 -18.68
CA PRO A 433 -2.29 -21.56 -19.46
C PRO A 433 -3.82 -21.62 -19.63
N ASN A 434 -4.28 -22.34 -20.65
CA ASN A 434 -5.70 -22.65 -20.82
C ASN A 434 -6.19 -23.44 -19.59
N GLN A 435 -7.30 -23.00 -19.01
CA GLN A 435 -7.88 -23.66 -17.85
C GLN A 435 -8.88 -24.74 -18.30
N ASN A 436 -9.04 -25.78 -17.49
CA ASN A 436 -10.05 -26.82 -17.74
C ASN A 436 -11.43 -26.36 -17.24
N THR A 437 -12.06 -25.42 -17.95
CA THR A 437 -13.39 -24.86 -17.64
C THR A 437 -14.39 -25.18 -18.76
N ALA A 438 -15.65 -24.75 -18.61
CA ALA A 438 -16.70 -25.02 -19.59
C ALA A 438 -16.46 -24.38 -20.97
N ASN A 439 -15.65 -23.32 -21.05
CA ASN A 439 -15.26 -22.65 -22.29
C ASN A 439 -13.73 -22.45 -22.34
N PRO A 440 -12.95 -23.53 -22.32
CA PRO A 440 -11.52 -23.50 -22.01
C PRO A 440 -10.67 -22.82 -23.10
N ARG A 441 -11.30 -22.53 -24.24
CA ARG A 441 -10.72 -21.83 -25.37
C ARG A 441 -11.38 -20.48 -25.59
N GLY A 442 -12.45 -20.10 -24.90
CA GLY A 442 -13.13 -18.83 -25.14
C GLY A 442 -13.93 -18.74 -26.46
N GLN A 443 -14.47 -19.86 -26.97
CA GLN A 443 -15.14 -19.91 -28.27
C GLN A 443 -16.64 -19.55 -28.26
N ILE A 444 -17.21 -19.30 -27.07
CA ILE A 444 -18.59 -18.82 -26.94
C ILE A 444 -18.72 -17.40 -27.56
N PRO A 445 -19.66 -17.16 -28.48
CA PRO A 445 -19.91 -15.85 -29.07
C PRO A 445 -20.22 -14.76 -28.03
N TYR A 446 -19.82 -13.52 -28.31
CA TYR A 446 -20.21 -12.36 -27.49
C TYR A 446 -21.71 -12.07 -27.59
N GLY A 447 -22.32 -12.37 -28.75
CA GLY A 447 -23.73 -12.11 -29.03
C GLY A 447 -24.06 -10.64 -29.28
N ARG A 448 -23.04 -9.77 -29.27
CA ARG A 448 -23.17 -8.32 -29.50
C ARG A 448 -21.90 -7.76 -30.11
N ARG A 449 -22.05 -6.66 -30.86
CA ARG A 449 -20.93 -5.84 -31.32
C ARG A 449 -20.73 -4.69 -30.35
N GLU A 450 -19.52 -4.57 -29.84
CA GLU A 450 -19.09 -3.55 -28.90
C GLU A 450 -17.81 -2.92 -29.44
N VAL A 451 -17.78 -1.60 -29.52
CA VAL A 451 -16.61 -0.82 -29.92
C VAL A 451 -16.43 0.24 -28.84
N THR A 452 -15.32 0.17 -28.12
CA THR A 452 -15.02 1.10 -27.05
C THR A 452 -13.67 1.73 -27.33
N VAL A 453 -13.62 3.05 -27.30
CA VAL A 453 -12.37 3.83 -27.36
C VAL A 453 -12.23 4.60 -26.06
N LEU A 454 -11.07 4.43 -25.44
CA LEU A 454 -10.64 5.09 -24.22
C LEU A 454 -9.45 5.98 -24.59
N PRO A 455 -9.70 7.22 -25.06
CA PRO A 455 -8.65 8.11 -25.55
C PRO A 455 -7.69 8.58 -24.45
N GLU A 456 -8.17 8.77 -23.22
CA GLU A 456 -7.33 9.16 -22.08
C GLU A 456 -6.55 7.96 -21.53
N ALA A 457 -7.14 6.76 -21.52
CA ALA A 457 -6.46 5.55 -21.09
C ALA A 457 -5.54 4.94 -22.17
N GLY A 458 -5.78 5.26 -23.44
CA GLY A 458 -5.02 4.76 -24.59
C GLY A 458 -5.39 3.33 -25.01
N TYR A 459 -6.67 2.97 -24.98
CA TYR A 459 -7.15 1.67 -25.43
C TYR A 459 -8.29 1.80 -26.45
N ALA A 460 -8.23 1.06 -27.56
CA ALA A 460 -9.40 0.84 -28.42
C ALA A 460 -9.66 -0.65 -28.56
N ILE A 461 -10.88 -1.07 -28.28
CA ILE A 461 -11.27 -2.48 -28.25
C ILE A 461 -12.52 -2.67 -29.08
N VAL A 462 -12.46 -3.64 -29.98
CA VAL A 462 -13.61 -4.14 -30.74
C VAL A 462 -13.87 -5.58 -30.31
N LYS A 463 -15.08 -5.85 -29.82
CA LYS A 463 -15.58 -7.19 -29.54
C LYS A 463 -16.79 -7.46 -30.41
N ALA A 464 -16.77 -8.54 -31.18
CA ALA A 464 -17.90 -8.95 -32.00
C ALA A 464 -17.76 -10.42 -32.41
N ASP A 465 -18.71 -10.89 -33.21
CA ASP A 465 -18.72 -12.24 -33.75
C ASP A 465 -18.63 -12.21 -35.29
N HIS A 466 -17.86 -13.14 -35.85
CA HIS A 466 -17.84 -13.45 -37.27
C HIS A 466 -18.25 -14.90 -37.47
N GLU A 467 -19.35 -15.16 -38.19
CA GLU A 467 -19.89 -16.51 -38.40
C GLU A 467 -20.06 -17.32 -37.10
N ASN A 468 -20.63 -16.69 -36.06
CA ASN A 468 -20.79 -17.26 -34.71
C ASN A 468 -19.46 -17.65 -34.05
N ARG A 469 -18.36 -16.99 -34.40
CA ARG A 469 -17.07 -17.13 -33.72
C ARG A 469 -16.66 -15.78 -33.14
N PRO A 470 -16.32 -15.71 -31.85
CA PRO A 470 -15.97 -14.45 -31.22
C PRO A 470 -14.60 -13.96 -31.69
N PHE A 471 -14.48 -12.64 -31.84
CA PHE A 471 -13.19 -11.96 -31.98
C PHE A 471 -13.09 -10.75 -31.07
N MET A 472 -11.86 -10.48 -30.63
CA MET A 472 -11.48 -9.25 -29.94
C MET A 472 -10.24 -8.67 -30.61
N LEU A 473 -10.37 -7.46 -31.15
CA LEU A 473 -9.26 -6.67 -31.68
C LEU A 473 -8.96 -5.55 -30.69
N THR A 474 -7.71 -5.45 -30.24
CA THR A 474 -7.26 -4.41 -29.31
C THR A 474 -6.15 -3.59 -29.94
N MET A 475 -6.26 -2.28 -29.85
CA MET A 475 -5.18 -1.34 -30.14
C MET A 475 -4.69 -0.73 -28.83
N LEU A 476 -3.37 -0.77 -28.64
CA LEU A 476 -2.68 -0.30 -27.46
C LEU A 476 -1.98 1.02 -27.78
N ALA A 477 -2.43 2.10 -27.17
CA ALA A 477 -1.81 3.42 -27.24
C ALA A 477 -1.61 4.04 -25.86
N THR A 478 -1.68 3.22 -24.80
CA THR A 478 -1.46 3.64 -23.42
C THR A 478 -0.04 4.17 -23.26
N SER A 479 0.06 5.42 -22.81
CA SER A 479 1.32 6.14 -22.63
C SER A 479 1.24 6.99 -21.35
N LEU A 480 0.72 6.41 -20.27
CA LEU A 480 0.47 7.11 -19.01
C LEU A 480 1.63 7.00 -18.01
N SER A 481 2.39 5.91 -18.10
CA SER A 481 3.53 5.62 -17.24
C SER A 481 4.59 4.80 -17.98
N LYS A 482 5.81 4.79 -17.44
CA LYS A 482 6.90 3.89 -17.85
C LYS A 482 6.92 2.58 -17.07
N THR A 483 6.30 2.56 -15.91
CA THR A 483 6.27 1.37 -15.04
C THR A 483 5.63 0.21 -15.80
N HIS A 484 6.30 -0.94 -15.79
CA HIS A 484 5.92 -2.19 -16.47
C HIS A 484 5.63 -2.08 -17.99
N LYS A 485 5.93 -0.93 -18.59
CA LYS A 485 5.69 -0.63 -20.01
C LYS A 485 6.70 -1.33 -20.91
N HIS A 486 6.21 -1.83 -22.04
CA HIS A 486 7.02 -2.33 -23.16
C HIS A 486 7.05 -1.28 -24.29
N GLU A 487 7.83 -1.51 -25.33
CA GLU A 487 7.89 -0.67 -26.54
C GLU A 487 6.72 -0.98 -27.51
N ASP A 488 5.49 -0.98 -26.97
CA ASP A 488 4.27 -1.48 -27.61
C ASP A 488 3.26 -0.37 -27.98
N ASN A 489 3.68 0.90 -28.07
CA ASN A 489 2.76 1.95 -28.54
C ASN A 489 2.30 1.65 -29.96
N LEU A 490 0.99 1.82 -30.17
CA LEU A 490 0.25 1.53 -31.40
C LEU A 490 0.26 0.05 -31.80
N ALA A 491 0.57 -0.86 -30.87
CA ALA A 491 0.49 -2.30 -31.12
C ALA A 491 -0.96 -2.77 -31.26
N LEU A 492 -1.15 -3.80 -32.08
CA LEU A 492 -2.44 -4.46 -32.27
C LEU A 492 -2.39 -5.91 -31.76
N THR A 493 -3.49 -6.35 -31.15
CA THR A 493 -3.67 -7.77 -30.82
C THR A 493 -5.01 -8.26 -31.31
N LEU A 494 -5.05 -9.52 -31.75
CA LEU A 494 -6.25 -10.14 -32.33
C LEU A 494 -6.44 -11.52 -31.71
N TYR A 495 -7.51 -11.64 -30.94
CA TYR A 495 -8.06 -12.91 -30.53
C TYR A 495 -9.23 -13.28 -31.45
N PHE A 496 -9.25 -14.51 -31.97
CA PHE A 496 -10.33 -15.01 -32.82
C PHE A 496 -10.51 -16.53 -32.64
N ASP A 497 -11.75 -16.94 -32.37
CA ASP A 497 -12.16 -18.36 -32.28
C ASP A 497 -11.27 -19.21 -31.37
N GLY A 498 -10.93 -18.67 -30.21
CA GLY A 498 -10.10 -19.36 -29.22
C GLY A 498 -8.60 -19.36 -29.44
N VAL A 499 -8.12 -18.51 -30.34
CA VAL A 499 -6.70 -18.35 -30.63
C VAL A 499 -6.33 -16.87 -30.62
N GLU A 500 -5.25 -16.52 -29.93
CA GLU A 500 -4.59 -15.22 -30.11
C GLU A 500 -3.72 -15.30 -31.38
N TRP A 501 -4.21 -14.74 -32.49
CA TRP A 501 -3.52 -14.75 -33.79
C TRP A 501 -2.43 -13.69 -33.90
N LEU A 502 -2.70 -12.50 -33.35
CA LEU A 502 -1.71 -11.44 -33.16
C LEU A 502 -1.52 -11.27 -31.66
N ILE A 503 -0.39 -11.76 -31.15
CA ILE A 503 -0.12 -11.86 -29.72
C ILE A 503 0.74 -10.70 -29.22
N ASP A 504 0.58 -10.39 -27.94
CA ASP A 504 1.62 -9.70 -27.17
C ASP A 504 2.66 -10.72 -26.68
N PRO A 505 3.97 -10.42 -26.76
CA PRO A 505 5.04 -11.32 -26.31
C PRO A 505 5.00 -11.64 -24.81
N SER A 506 4.25 -10.87 -24.01
CA SER A 506 4.04 -11.09 -22.58
C SER A 506 5.33 -10.91 -21.77
N PHE A 507 5.20 -11.08 -20.46
CA PHE A 507 6.31 -11.02 -19.52
C PHE A 507 7.10 -12.33 -19.40
N HIS A 508 8.42 -12.22 -19.24
CA HIS A 508 9.29 -13.34 -18.93
C HIS A 508 9.91 -13.24 -17.52
N SER A 509 10.63 -12.15 -17.23
CA SER A 509 11.21 -11.91 -15.90
C SER A 509 11.62 -10.43 -15.72
N HIS A 510 11.82 -10.03 -14.46
CA HIS A 510 12.27 -8.67 -14.09
C HIS A 510 13.76 -8.40 -14.42
N GLU A 511 14.46 -9.42 -14.94
CA GLU A 511 15.84 -9.30 -15.43
C GLU A 511 15.85 -8.59 -16.80
N TYR A 512 15.41 -7.33 -16.83
CA TYR A 512 15.11 -6.61 -18.07
C TYR A 512 16.29 -6.47 -19.04
N THR A 513 17.52 -6.58 -18.54
CA THR A 513 18.74 -6.51 -19.37
C THR A 513 19.16 -7.86 -19.94
N ALA A 514 18.57 -8.97 -19.48
CA ALA A 514 18.86 -10.28 -20.04
C ALA A 514 18.33 -10.39 -21.47
N PRO A 515 19.00 -11.15 -22.38
CA PRO A 515 18.68 -11.13 -23.80
C PRO A 515 17.21 -11.43 -24.15
N ILE A 516 16.59 -12.39 -23.46
CA ILE A 516 15.20 -12.78 -23.72
C ILE A 516 14.21 -11.70 -23.22
N PRO A 517 14.20 -11.30 -21.93
CA PRO A 517 13.36 -10.18 -21.46
C PRO A 517 13.55 -8.89 -22.26
N ALA A 518 14.79 -8.54 -22.61
CA ALA A 518 15.08 -7.34 -23.41
C ALA A 518 14.43 -7.40 -24.79
N TYR A 519 14.52 -8.53 -25.48
CA TYR A 519 13.88 -8.72 -26.78
C TYR A 519 12.35 -8.65 -26.68
N LEU A 520 11.75 -9.39 -25.74
CA LEU A 520 10.29 -9.42 -25.59
C LEU A 520 9.71 -8.05 -25.26
N ARG A 521 10.45 -7.19 -24.55
CA ARG A 521 10.04 -5.82 -24.23
C ARG A 521 10.23 -4.82 -25.37
N SER A 522 10.97 -5.18 -26.42
CA SER A 522 11.30 -4.29 -27.53
C SER A 522 10.20 -4.21 -28.58
N ALA A 523 10.17 -3.12 -29.36
CA ALA A 523 9.16 -2.92 -30.40
C ALA A 523 9.21 -4.00 -31.48
N ALA A 524 10.39 -4.60 -31.70
CA ALA A 524 10.59 -5.68 -32.66
C ALA A 524 9.83 -6.98 -32.31
N ALA A 525 9.41 -7.15 -31.05
CA ALA A 525 8.63 -8.31 -30.61
C ALA A 525 7.10 -8.08 -30.64
N HIS A 526 6.64 -6.86 -30.98
CA HIS A 526 5.24 -6.47 -30.93
C HIS A 526 4.64 -6.25 -32.33
N ASN A 527 3.31 -6.33 -32.44
CA ASN A 527 2.61 -6.04 -33.71
C ASN A 527 2.42 -4.52 -33.90
N CYS A 528 3.52 -3.77 -33.89
CA CYS A 528 3.55 -2.32 -34.07
C CYS A 528 4.55 -1.92 -35.16
N VAL A 529 4.47 -0.66 -35.61
CA VAL A 529 5.46 -0.08 -36.51
C VAL A 529 6.67 0.37 -35.69
N PHE A 530 7.87 -0.03 -36.12
CA PHE A 530 9.12 0.47 -35.57
C PHE A 530 10.14 0.71 -36.70
N VAL A 531 11.15 1.54 -36.43
CA VAL A 531 12.26 1.78 -37.34
C VAL A 531 13.49 1.07 -36.78
N PRO A 532 14.11 0.13 -37.53
CA PRO A 532 15.32 -0.54 -37.06
C PRO A 532 16.43 0.44 -36.69
N ASP A 533 17.23 0.07 -35.69
CA ASP A 533 18.41 0.81 -35.23
C ASP A 533 18.15 2.23 -34.67
N LEU A 534 16.88 2.64 -34.52
CA LEU A 534 16.50 3.88 -33.84
C LEU A 534 16.00 3.61 -32.42
N PRO A 535 16.30 4.50 -31.45
CA PRO A 535 15.82 4.35 -30.09
C PRO A 535 14.30 4.50 -30.03
N TYR A 536 13.65 3.65 -29.24
CA TYR A 536 12.23 3.75 -28.93
C TYR A 536 12.01 4.58 -27.66
N ALA A 537 11.13 5.58 -27.72
CA ALA A 537 10.85 6.43 -26.58
C ALA A 537 9.63 5.93 -25.80
N LEU A 538 9.82 5.72 -24.49
CA LEU A 538 8.76 5.32 -23.55
C LEU A 538 8.29 6.47 -22.66
N GLU A 539 8.63 7.72 -22.99
CA GLU A 539 8.10 8.86 -22.24
C GLU A 539 6.56 8.85 -22.29
N PRO A 540 5.89 9.17 -21.16
CA PRO A 540 4.44 9.34 -21.18
C PRO A 540 3.99 10.43 -22.17
N GLY A 541 2.80 10.27 -22.74
CA GLY A 541 2.18 11.22 -23.67
C GLY A 541 2.67 11.11 -25.12
N LEU A 542 3.39 10.05 -25.48
CA LEU A 542 3.91 9.86 -26.84
C LEU A 542 2.96 9.10 -27.78
N ALA A 543 1.90 8.48 -27.23
CA ALA A 543 0.85 7.83 -28.00
C ALA A 543 -0.52 8.19 -27.41
N TRP A 544 -1.51 8.33 -28.30
CA TRP A 544 -2.88 8.64 -27.94
C TRP A 544 -3.83 8.06 -28.99
N LEU A 545 -5.12 8.01 -28.64
CA LEU A 545 -6.20 7.70 -29.57
C LEU A 545 -7.11 8.91 -29.67
N GLU A 546 -7.78 9.04 -30.82
CA GLU A 546 -8.86 10.01 -31.02
C GLU A 546 -10.11 9.26 -31.47
N GLY A 547 -11.27 9.82 -31.12
CA GLY A 547 -12.57 9.24 -31.43
C GLY A 547 -13.23 8.58 -30.22
N GLY A 548 -14.54 8.74 -30.14
CA GLY A 548 -15.43 8.26 -29.09
C GLY A 548 -16.87 8.56 -29.50
#